data_AF-A0A497I8D5-F1
#
_entry.id   AF-A0A497I8D5-F1
#
_cell.length_a   1.000
_cell.length_b   1.000
_cell.length_c   1.000
_cell.angle_alpha   90.00
_cell.angle_beta   90.00
_cell.angle_gamma   90.00
#
_symmetry.space_group_name_H-M   'P 1'
#
loop_
_entity.id
_entity.type
_entity.pdbx_description
1 polymer ?
#
loop_
_entity_poly.entity_id
_entity_poly.type
_entity_poly.pdbx_seq_one_letter_code
_entity_poly.pdbx_strand_id
1 'polypeptide(L)'
;MKELKGKIKCSCGSTMVSVIGRKENPKEMLKRRRGELLLRASLVEAYGRRAALALSTYGVGSRTAARVLARLHKKESSLFADLLEAQKQFIRTKRYWQVG
;
A
#
# COMPACT_ATOMS: atom_id res chain seq x y z
N MET A 1 -4.41 -20.59 11.20
CA MET A 1 -4.46 -19.35 10.39
C MET A 1 -5.89 -18.87 10.34
N LYS A 2 -6.19 -17.68 10.90
CA LYS A 2 -7.55 -17.10 10.86
C LYS A 2 -8.02 -16.96 9.42
N GLU A 3 -9.26 -17.33 9.14
CA GLU A 3 -9.88 -17.10 7.84
C GLU A 3 -9.71 -15.63 7.42
N LEU A 4 -9.14 -15.42 6.24
CA LEU A 4 -9.02 -14.11 5.63
C LEU A 4 -10.43 -13.58 5.34
N LYS A 5 -10.93 -12.69 6.21
CA LYS A 5 -12.22 -12.01 6.00
C LYS A 5 -12.16 -11.22 4.69
N GLY A 6 -13.10 -11.46 3.79
CA GLY A 6 -13.17 -10.76 2.49
C GLY A 6 -12.29 -11.36 1.39
N LYS A 7 -12.34 -12.69 1.20
CA LYS A 7 -11.65 -13.39 0.10
C LYS A 7 -11.99 -12.75 -1.25
N ILE A 8 -10.97 -12.24 -1.95
CA ILE A 8 -11.04 -11.71 -3.32
C ILE A 8 -10.11 -12.55 -4.18
N LYS A 9 -10.55 -12.89 -5.39
CA LYS A 9 -9.74 -13.62 -6.36
C LYS A 9 -9.07 -12.64 -7.34
N CYS A 10 -7.85 -12.97 -7.73
CA CYS A 10 -7.18 -12.35 -8.85
C CYS A 10 -7.80 -12.83 -10.17
N SER A 11 -7.51 -12.15 -11.27
CA SER A 11 -7.94 -12.55 -12.62
C SER A 11 -7.46 -13.94 -13.02
N CYS A 12 -6.30 -14.39 -12.51
CA CYS A 12 -5.77 -15.73 -12.71
C CYS A 12 -6.33 -16.79 -11.74
N GLY A 13 -7.32 -16.44 -10.90
CA GLY A 13 -7.98 -17.36 -9.98
C GLY A 13 -7.30 -17.55 -8.63
N SER A 14 -6.07 -17.04 -8.44
CA SER A 14 -5.35 -17.08 -7.16
C SER A 14 -5.99 -16.16 -6.11
N THR A 15 -5.68 -16.41 -4.83
CA THR A 15 -6.15 -15.55 -3.73
C THR A 15 -5.32 -14.27 -3.71
N MET A 16 -5.99 -13.12 -3.84
CA MET A 16 -5.33 -11.82 -3.80
C MET A 16 -5.06 -11.42 -2.35
N VAL A 17 -3.83 -10.97 -2.07
CA VAL A 17 -3.43 -10.44 -0.76
C VAL A 17 -3.04 -8.98 -0.92
N SER A 18 -3.64 -8.09 -0.13
CA SER A 18 -3.36 -6.66 -0.16
C SER A 18 -3.51 -6.05 1.24
N VAL A 19 -2.80 -4.94 1.47
CA VAL A 19 -3.02 -4.08 2.64
C VAL A 19 -4.14 -3.09 2.35
N ILE A 20 -5.11 -3.02 3.26
CA ILE A 20 -6.23 -2.09 3.22
C ILE A 20 -6.38 -1.41 4.58
N GLY A 21 -6.89 -0.19 4.60
CA GLY A 21 -7.18 0.52 5.84
C GLY A 21 -8.28 -0.16 6.64
N ARG A 22 -8.26 -0.03 7.97
CA ARG A 22 -9.27 -0.66 8.87
C ARG A 22 -10.72 -0.35 8.51
N LYS A 23 -10.99 0.85 7.98
CA LYS A 23 -12.34 1.29 7.59
C LYS A 23 -12.68 0.97 6.12
N GLU A 24 -11.74 0.48 5.34
CA GLU A 24 -11.96 0.18 3.92
C GLU A 24 -12.61 -1.19 3.75
N ASN A 25 -13.65 -1.28 2.92
CA ASN A 25 -14.26 -2.55 2.57
C ASN A 25 -13.59 -3.14 1.31
N PRO A 26 -13.05 -4.39 1.36
CA PRO A 26 -12.39 -5.01 0.22
C PRO A 26 -13.25 -5.06 -1.06
N LYS A 27 -14.54 -5.42 -0.92
CA LYS A 27 -15.45 -5.56 -2.08
C LYS A 27 -15.75 -4.21 -2.72
N GLU A 28 -15.92 -3.17 -1.90
CA GLU A 28 -16.18 -1.82 -2.39
C GLU A 28 -14.93 -1.23 -3.05
N MET A 29 -13.74 -1.45 -2.47
CA MET A 29 -12.48 -1.07 -3.12
C MET A 29 -12.32 -1.77 -4.47
N LEU A 30 -12.64 -3.05 -4.58
CA LEU A 30 -12.59 -3.77 -5.85
C LEU A 30 -13.53 -3.15 -6.90
N LYS A 31 -14.69 -2.62 -6.48
CA LYS A 31 -15.67 -1.98 -7.38
C LYS A 31 -15.28 -0.56 -7.77
N ARG A 32 -14.91 0.30 -6.80
CA ARG A 32 -14.67 1.73 -7.01
C ARG A 32 -13.21 2.10 -7.31
N ARG A 33 -12.27 1.34 -6.75
CA ARG A 33 -10.82 1.63 -6.74
C ARG A 33 -10.00 0.40 -7.16
N ARG A 34 -10.50 -0.34 -8.14
CA ARG A 34 -9.92 -1.62 -8.62
C ARG A 34 -8.43 -1.51 -8.92
N GLY A 35 -8.03 -0.50 -9.70
CA GLY A 35 -6.64 -0.30 -10.10
C GLY A 35 -5.72 -0.03 -8.90
N GLU A 36 -6.20 0.69 -7.90
CA GLU A 36 -5.44 0.94 -6.68
C GLU A 36 -5.25 -0.35 -5.87
N LEU A 37 -6.32 -1.13 -5.69
CA LEU A 37 -6.27 -2.40 -4.97
C LEU A 37 -5.33 -3.40 -5.66
N LEU A 38 -5.40 -3.49 -6.98
CA LEU A 38 -4.51 -4.33 -7.78
C LEU A 38 -3.04 -3.89 -7.62
N LEU A 39 -2.75 -2.60 -7.69
CA LEU A 39 -1.39 -2.10 -7.46
C LEU A 39 -0.89 -2.44 -6.06
N ARG A 40 -1.72 -2.26 -5.02
CA ARG A 40 -1.35 -2.64 -3.65
C ARG A 40 -1.05 -4.15 -3.56
N ALA A 41 -1.86 -4.99 -4.18
CA ALA A 41 -1.66 -6.44 -4.22
C ALA A 41 -0.37 -6.83 -4.95
N SER A 42 -0.10 -6.24 -6.13
CA SER A 42 1.14 -6.49 -6.89
C SER A 42 2.38 -6.05 -6.12
N LEU A 43 2.32 -4.98 -5.32
CA LEU A 43 3.42 -4.61 -4.43
C LEU A 43 3.64 -5.66 -3.33
N VAL A 44 2.57 -6.20 -2.75
CA VAL A 44 2.68 -7.28 -1.75
C VAL A 44 3.26 -8.54 -2.38
N GLU A 45 2.85 -8.89 -3.59
CA GLU A 45 3.41 -10.02 -4.35
C GLU A 45 4.91 -9.83 -4.63
N ALA A 46 5.32 -8.64 -5.08
CA ALA A 46 6.71 -8.37 -5.46
C ALA A 46 7.67 -8.15 -4.27
N TYR A 47 7.21 -7.47 -3.21
CA TYR A 47 8.08 -7.00 -2.11
C TYR A 47 7.73 -7.61 -0.75
N GLY A 48 6.68 -8.42 -0.65
CA GLY A 48 6.27 -9.11 0.57
C GLY A 48 6.09 -8.18 1.77
N ARG A 49 6.78 -8.49 2.88
CA ARG A 49 6.73 -7.73 4.15
C ARG A 49 7.07 -6.24 3.96
N ARG A 50 7.98 -5.91 3.03
CA ARG A 50 8.38 -4.51 2.79
C ARG A 50 7.22 -3.69 2.22
N ALA A 51 6.42 -4.28 1.34
CA ALA A 51 5.21 -3.63 0.85
C ALA A 51 4.17 -3.44 1.96
N ALA A 52 4.02 -4.41 2.86
CA ALA A 52 3.11 -4.26 3.99
C ALA A 52 3.51 -3.09 4.90
N LEU A 53 4.80 -2.91 5.17
CA LEU A 53 5.33 -1.76 5.92
C LEU A 53 5.10 -0.44 5.18
N ALA A 54 5.43 -0.39 3.89
CA ALA A 54 5.27 0.81 3.08
C ALA A 54 3.80 1.27 3.00
N LEU A 55 2.87 0.35 2.72
CA LEU A 55 1.43 0.64 2.64
C LEU A 55 0.79 0.95 4.00
N SER A 56 1.44 0.57 5.10
CA SER A 56 1.00 0.93 6.46
C SER A 56 1.54 2.28 6.93
N THR A 57 2.46 2.89 6.18
CA THR A 57 3.07 4.17 6.56
C THR A 57 2.08 5.32 6.35
N TYR A 58 1.93 6.20 7.33
CA TYR A 58 0.96 7.30 7.27
C TYR A 58 1.25 8.24 6.09
N GLY A 59 0.24 8.49 5.25
CA GLY A 59 0.39 9.34 4.07
C GLY A 59 1.05 8.67 2.86
N VAL A 60 1.46 7.40 2.97
CA VAL A 60 2.06 6.62 1.88
C VAL A 60 0.99 5.76 1.21
N GLY A 61 0.44 6.26 0.10
CA GLY A 61 -0.46 5.51 -0.76
C GLY A 61 0.27 4.54 -1.70
N SER A 62 -0.49 3.73 -2.47
CA SER A 62 0.04 2.69 -3.38
C SER A 62 1.10 3.21 -4.37
N ARG A 63 0.88 4.38 -4.97
CA ARG A 63 1.83 5.00 -5.90
C ARG A 63 3.13 5.45 -5.23
N THR A 64 3.03 6.02 -4.03
CA THR A 64 4.21 6.45 -3.26
C THR A 64 4.98 5.23 -2.75
N ALA A 65 4.27 4.21 -2.27
CA ALA A 65 4.87 2.93 -1.87
C ALA A 65 5.64 2.29 -3.03
N ALA A 66 5.04 2.23 -4.23
CA ALA A 66 5.72 1.71 -5.42
C ALA A 66 7.03 2.45 -5.72
N ARG A 67 7.02 3.80 -5.66
CA ARG A 67 8.22 4.62 -5.88
C ARG A 67 9.30 4.38 -4.83
N VAL A 68 8.92 4.27 -3.55
CA VAL A 68 9.87 4.00 -2.47
C VAL A 68 10.45 2.60 -2.65
N LEU A 69 9.61 1.57 -2.80
CA LEU A 69 10.03 0.17 -2.91
C LEU A 69 10.89 -0.13 -4.13
N ALA A 70 10.72 0.61 -5.23
CA ALA A 70 11.54 0.46 -6.43
C ALA A 70 12.98 0.97 -6.27
N ARG A 71 13.31 1.68 -5.19
CA ARG A 71 14.67 2.14 -4.92
C ARG A 71 15.56 1.01 -4.42
N LEU A 72 16.86 1.13 -4.65
CA LEU A 72 17.84 0.17 -4.16
C LEU A 72 18.10 0.38 -2.65
N HIS A 73 17.54 -0.49 -1.82
CA HIS A 73 17.79 -0.50 -0.37
C HIS A 73 18.74 -1.62 0.02
N LYS A 74 20.00 -1.27 0.36
CA LYS A 74 21.00 -2.23 0.84
C LYS A 74 20.67 -2.81 2.23
N LYS A 75 19.95 -2.05 3.06
CA LYS A 75 19.56 -2.41 4.44
C LYS A 75 18.12 -2.00 4.70
N GLU A 76 17.42 -2.71 5.60
CA GLU A 76 16.05 -2.36 5.98
C GLU A 76 15.95 -0.95 6.59
N SER A 77 17.00 -0.49 7.30
CA SER A 77 17.10 0.88 7.81
C SER A 77 17.00 1.96 6.73
N SER A 78 17.56 1.71 5.54
CA SER A 78 17.48 2.66 4.41
C SER A 78 16.06 2.74 3.84
N LEU A 79 15.33 1.63 3.81
CA LEU A 79 13.91 1.62 3.46
C LEU A 79 13.09 2.43 4.47
N PHE A 80 13.33 2.22 5.77
CA PHE A 80 12.62 2.96 6.82
C PHE A 80 12.90 4.47 6.76
N ALA A 81 14.15 4.87 6.49
CA ALA A 81 14.50 6.26 6.30
C ALA A 81 13.70 6.90 5.15
N ASP A 82 13.61 6.22 4.01
CA ASP A 82 12.82 6.68 2.85
C ASP A 82 11.32 6.77 3.15
N LEU A 83 10.77 5.81 3.90
CA LEU A 83 9.36 5.84 4.31
C LEU A 83 9.05 7.00 5.26
N LEU A 84 9.94 7.25 6.23
CA LEU A 84 9.81 8.38 7.14
C LEU A 84 9.91 9.71 6.40
N GLU A 85 10.76 9.80 5.39
CA GLU A 85 10.86 11.01 4.57
C GLU A 85 9.60 11.23 3.73
N ALA A 86 9.06 10.17 3.12
CA ALA A 86 7.78 10.25 2.41
C ALA A 86 6.62 10.66 3.34
N GLN A 87 6.59 10.14 4.57
CA GLN A 87 5.62 10.55 5.59
C GLN A 87 5.78 12.03 5.97
N LYS A 88 7.00 12.50 6.23
CA LYS A 88 7.28 13.93 6.51
C LYS A 88 6.82 14.82 5.36
N GLN A 89 7.11 14.42 4.12
CA GLN A 89 6.68 15.16 2.93
C GLN A 89 5.15 15.26 2.88
N PHE A 90 4.44 14.15 3.09
CA PHE A 90 2.98 14.15 3.15
C PHE A 90 2.46 15.07 4.25
N ILE A 91 2.99 14.98 5.47
CA ILE A 91 2.60 15.86 6.59
C ILE A 91 2.85 17.33 6.24
N ARG A 92 3.95 17.64 5.55
CA ARG A 92 4.28 19.01 5.14
C ARG A 92 3.30 19.53 4.10
N THR A 93 2.95 18.73 3.09
CA THR A 93 2.14 19.17 1.96
C THR A 93 0.64 19.03 2.18
N LYS A 94 0.18 18.11 3.03
CA LYS A 94 -1.27 17.86 3.24
C LYS A 94 -2.05 19.09 3.69
N ARG A 95 -1.39 20.06 4.35
CA ARG A 95 -2.01 21.32 4.78
C ARG A 95 -2.53 22.17 3.61
N TYR A 96 -1.95 21.98 2.42
CA TYR A 96 -2.33 22.70 1.20
C TYR A 96 -3.34 21.93 0.36
N TRP A 97 -3.70 20.70 0.78
CA TRP A 97 -4.66 19.88 0.08
C TRP A 97 -6.02 20.29 0.62
N GLN A 98 -6.63 21.29 -0.01
CA GLN A 98 -7.98 21.71 0.34
C GLN A 98 -8.94 20.55 0.05
N VAL A 99 -9.72 20.21 1.07
CA VAL A 99 -10.92 19.38 0.94
C VAL A 99 -11.91 20.22 0.15
N GLY A 100 -12.01 19.92 -1.15
CA GLY A 100 -13.21 20.21 -1.94
C GLY A 100 -14.17 19.04 -1.81
#